data_AF-A0AA40DMS4-F1
#
_entry.id   AF-A0AA40DMS4-F1
#
_cell.length_a   1.000
_cell.length_b   1.000
_cell.length_c   1.000
_cell.angle_alpha   90.00
_cell.angle_beta   90.00
_cell.angle_gamma   90.00
#
_symmetry.space_group_name_H-M   'P 1'
#
loop_
_entity.id
_entity.type
_entity.pdbx_description
1 polymer ?
#
loop_
_entity_poly.entity_id
_entity_poly.type
_entity_poly.pdbx_seq_one_letter_code
_entity_poly.pdbx_strand_id
1 'polypeptide(L)'
;IPDWASLPYHVWVQIFQLAFAALESGSIQNAVNWLLSTSRIARAVAEPALTVLYYSPPLLTRPMAHKLVSHLSKDPSTTMFNYRPKVKKLSIDVEELAAKTYSGSPLDLKSTIGRLPQLKVIDFHHRKDEAPYRCLDENLRWHYPAGLFEALDVEEAEFDMHVPRLAGWRWNRRMMGQELDLAKIKTLHMLPSFRHLKRLSLVNYQIPSLHGTTKEDDEEAITRDQAYIQSVADAISVLPDLEYLSIETSTVVTDDFLLLLPKTLRTLSLINCWEVTGPGFATYLVSHGQALQNLTLNHCQSLDLSFLAVLGSACPNLQNLCADLKYYNHHEYYNDSDPLYKDVLTVDQIPDWPATLELIDLRNMRKWSAEAAEVFFQSLVDSAAKLLSLRALHLKAMLDIPIRQRSAIRDKWDARLKEVFLRKKTDPLPLFSLRDGPVDEEVSPLPKSHRMAVGSPSRRSTRIVAQLSNPSSRASSVGRDLRIWRARPSYAEPNTDDEDLEAEPDGADYSTSSDEGDARSPTTTTDGFIQGLCDTVEIQLDNQKLTERIYDMNDFMDESNSDDSADEDYGS
;
A
#
# COMPACT_ATOMS: atom_id res chain seq x y z
N ILE A 1 -2.21 1.44 -41.19
CA ILE A 1 -1.46 1.78 -39.97
C ILE A 1 -1.87 3.19 -39.56
N PRO A 2 -2.23 3.47 -38.30
CA PRO A 2 -2.53 4.84 -37.85
C PRO A 2 -1.31 5.76 -37.98
N ASP A 3 -1.52 7.05 -38.25
CA ASP A 3 -0.43 8.03 -38.23
C ASP A 3 -0.11 8.47 -36.80
N TRP A 4 0.63 7.62 -36.10
CA TRP A 4 1.14 7.89 -34.76
C TRP A 4 2.05 9.14 -34.72
N ALA A 5 2.70 9.50 -35.83
CA ALA A 5 3.57 10.68 -35.90
C ALA A 5 2.79 12.01 -35.87
N SER A 6 1.49 11.99 -36.20
CA SER A 6 0.60 13.15 -36.11
C SER A 6 0.09 13.46 -34.69
N LEU A 7 0.29 12.57 -33.71
CA LEU A 7 -0.23 12.77 -32.35
C LEU A 7 0.46 13.96 -31.64
N PRO A 8 -0.30 14.85 -30.97
CA PRO A 8 0.27 15.98 -30.24
C PRO A 8 1.21 15.55 -29.11
N TYR A 9 2.25 16.37 -28.87
CA TYR A 9 3.26 16.18 -27.83
C TYR A 9 2.67 15.79 -26.44
N HIS A 10 1.59 16.46 -26.01
CA HIS A 10 0.97 16.20 -24.71
C HIS A 10 0.28 14.83 -24.63
N VAL A 11 -0.27 14.33 -25.75
CA VAL A 11 -0.86 12.99 -25.83
C VAL A 11 0.24 11.93 -25.69
N TRP A 12 1.38 12.12 -26.35
CA TRP A 12 2.55 11.26 -26.17
C TRP A 12 3.06 11.25 -24.74
N VAL A 13 3.14 12.41 -24.07
CA VAL A 13 3.52 12.49 -22.65
C VAL A 13 2.54 11.71 -21.77
N GLN A 14 1.22 11.84 -21.98
CA GLN A 14 0.21 11.11 -21.23
C GLN A 14 0.29 9.59 -21.44
N ILE A 15 0.42 9.13 -22.69
CA ILE A 15 0.61 7.71 -23.03
C ILE A 15 1.85 7.15 -22.30
N PHE A 16 2.96 7.88 -22.34
CA PHE A 16 4.20 7.45 -21.71
C PHE A 16 4.18 7.54 -20.18
N GLN A 17 3.40 8.45 -19.58
CA GLN A 17 3.17 8.49 -18.13
C GLN A 17 2.40 7.25 -17.66
N LEU A 18 1.29 6.91 -18.34
CA LEU A 18 0.47 5.74 -18.00
C LEU A 18 1.24 4.43 -18.21
N ALA A 19 1.97 4.31 -19.32
CA ALA A 19 2.79 3.13 -19.60
C ALA A 19 3.99 3.00 -18.66
N PHE A 20 4.63 4.11 -18.26
CA PHE A 20 5.70 4.06 -17.26
C PHE A 20 5.17 3.59 -15.91
N ALA A 21 4.07 4.15 -15.40
CA ALA A 21 3.49 3.74 -14.13
C ALA A 21 3.08 2.25 -14.09
N ALA A 22 2.52 1.73 -15.20
CA ALA A 22 2.15 0.31 -15.33
C ALA A 22 3.36 -0.65 -15.45
N LEU A 23 4.55 -0.15 -15.80
CA LEU A 23 5.80 -0.92 -15.82
C LEU A 23 6.58 -0.77 -14.51
N GLU A 24 6.52 0.40 -13.87
CA GLU A 24 7.17 0.73 -12.60
C GLU A 24 6.67 -0.18 -11.47
N SER A 25 5.36 -0.52 -11.46
CA SER A 25 4.76 -1.47 -10.52
C SER A 25 5.28 -2.91 -10.63
N GLY A 26 6.00 -3.26 -11.70
CA GLY A 26 6.70 -4.54 -11.84
C GLY A 26 8.22 -4.42 -11.70
N SER A 27 8.83 -3.42 -12.36
CA SER A 27 10.24 -3.05 -12.15
C SER A 27 10.53 -1.67 -12.73
N ILE A 28 10.95 -0.75 -11.86
CA ILE A 28 11.39 0.60 -12.25
C ILE A 28 12.55 0.58 -13.26
N GLN A 29 13.45 -0.40 -13.18
CA GLN A 29 14.56 -0.55 -14.13
C GLN A 29 14.06 -0.94 -15.53
N ASN A 30 13.01 -1.76 -15.63
CA ASN A 30 12.37 -2.10 -16.89
C ASN A 30 11.60 -0.91 -17.47
N ALA A 31 10.88 -0.16 -16.64
CA ALA A 31 10.19 1.07 -17.05
C ALA A 31 11.17 2.14 -17.60
N VAL A 32 12.32 2.31 -16.95
CA VAL A 32 13.42 3.19 -17.41
C VAL A 32 14.01 2.71 -18.74
N ASN A 33 14.32 1.41 -18.85
CA ASN A 33 14.86 0.83 -20.09
C ASN A 33 13.89 0.96 -21.25
N TRP A 34 12.58 0.84 -20.99
CA TRP A 34 11.52 1.03 -21.98
C TRP A 34 11.43 2.48 -22.46
N LEU A 35 11.44 3.48 -21.57
CA LEU A 35 11.45 4.90 -21.97
C LEU A 35 12.73 5.27 -22.74
N LEU A 36 13.89 4.81 -22.28
CA LEU A 36 15.17 5.03 -22.97
C LEU A 36 15.19 4.43 -24.37
N SER A 37 14.64 3.22 -24.54
CA SER A 37 14.51 2.56 -25.85
C SER A 37 13.51 3.30 -26.74
N THR A 38 12.33 3.63 -26.20
CA THR A 38 11.27 4.37 -26.91
C THR A 38 11.75 5.74 -27.39
N SER A 39 12.56 6.44 -26.60
CA SER A 39 13.13 7.74 -26.98
C SER A 39 14.02 7.70 -28.24
N ARG A 40 14.49 6.51 -28.64
CA ARG A 40 15.36 6.30 -29.81
C ARG A 40 14.61 5.88 -31.07
N ILE A 41 13.31 5.55 -30.97
CA ILE A 41 12.52 5.02 -32.11
C ILE A 41 12.27 6.10 -33.16
N ALA A 42 11.81 7.29 -32.76
CA ALA A 42 11.53 8.39 -33.68
C ALA A 42 11.63 9.76 -33.00
N ARG A 43 11.97 10.80 -33.78
CA ARG A 43 12.13 12.18 -33.28
C ARG A 43 10.87 12.72 -32.59
N ALA A 44 9.68 12.31 -33.04
CA ALA A 44 8.39 12.73 -32.46
C ALA A 44 8.17 12.20 -31.03
N VAL A 45 8.71 11.02 -30.71
CA VAL A 45 8.56 10.38 -29.37
C VAL A 45 9.76 10.62 -28.45
N ALA A 46 10.89 11.05 -29.00
CA ALA A 46 12.13 11.30 -28.26
C ALA A 46 11.95 12.28 -27.09
N GLU A 47 11.41 13.48 -27.34
CA GLU A 47 11.23 14.46 -26.27
C GLU A 47 10.11 14.10 -25.28
N PRO A 48 8.92 13.62 -25.70
CA PRO A 48 7.92 13.13 -24.76
C PRO A 48 8.44 12.04 -23.82
N ALA A 49 9.11 11.00 -24.34
CA ALA A 49 9.62 9.88 -23.54
C ALA A 49 10.67 10.35 -22.52
N LEU A 50 11.60 11.21 -22.94
CA LEU A 50 12.59 11.80 -22.04
C LEU A 50 11.94 12.78 -21.04
N THR A 51 10.82 13.43 -21.37
CA THR A 51 10.11 14.31 -20.44
C THR A 51 9.40 13.54 -19.34
N VAL A 52 8.91 12.32 -19.61
CA VAL A 52 8.43 11.42 -18.56
C VAL A 52 9.60 10.92 -17.71
N LEU A 53 10.67 10.42 -18.34
CA LEU A 53 11.83 9.89 -17.62
C LEU A 53 12.50 10.93 -16.70
N TYR A 54 12.58 12.19 -17.15
CA TYR A 54 13.17 13.28 -16.36
C TYR A 54 12.15 13.99 -15.46
N TYR A 55 10.86 13.63 -15.43
CA TYR A 55 9.88 14.23 -14.52
C TYR A 55 10.25 14.01 -13.04
N SER A 56 10.66 12.78 -12.75
CA SER A 56 11.17 12.30 -11.47
C SER A 56 12.31 11.31 -11.74
N PRO A 57 13.52 11.77 -12.09
CA PRO A 57 14.58 10.91 -12.60
C PRO A 57 14.99 9.87 -11.54
N PRO A 58 14.85 8.56 -11.80
CA PRO A 58 15.04 7.53 -10.77
C PRO A 58 16.53 7.30 -10.52
N LEU A 59 17.02 7.72 -9.35
CA LEU A 59 18.45 7.72 -9.01
C LEU A 59 18.93 6.36 -8.49
N LEU A 60 18.74 5.30 -9.27
CA LEU A 60 18.96 3.91 -8.84
C LEU A 60 20.41 3.59 -8.38
N THR A 61 21.40 4.41 -8.73
CA THR A 61 22.80 4.20 -8.34
C THR A 61 23.59 5.51 -8.18
N ARG A 62 24.64 5.52 -7.35
CA ARG A 62 25.58 6.65 -7.19
C ARG A 62 26.16 7.18 -8.52
N PRO A 63 26.67 6.34 -9.45
CA PRO A 63 27.11 6.82 -10.75
C PRO A 63 26.00 7.52 -11.54
N MET A 64 24.73 7.09 -11.42
CA MET A 64 23.60 7.73 -12.10
C MET A 64 23.27 9.09 -11.49
N ALA A 65 23.27 9.22 -10.16
CA ALA A 65 23.09 10.51 -9.49
C ALA A 65 24.16 11.54 -9.90
N HIS A 66 25.46 11.18 -9.80
CA HIS A 66 26.54 12.10 -10.20
C HIS A 66 26.55 12.39 -11.71
N LYS A 67 26.16 11.43 -12.57
CA LYS A 67 25.95 11.67 -14.00
C LYS A 67 24.80 12.66 -14.25
N LEU A 68 23.70 12.60 -13.50
CA LEU A 68 22.61 13.58 -13.60
C LEU A 68 23.09 14.99 -13.22
N VAL A 69 23.79 15.15 -12.09
CA VAL A 69 24.35 16.44 -11.66
C VAL A 69 25.30 17.01 -12.71
N SER A 70 26.22 16.19 -13.21
CA SER A 70 27.15 16.56 -14.29
C SER A 70 26.41 16.95 -15.59
N HIS A 71 25.33 16.24 -15.93
CA HIS A 71 24.53 16.50 -17.13
C HIS A 71 23.71 17.79 -17.04
N LEU A 72 23.03 18.04 -15.90
CA LEU A 72 22.29 19.28 -15.63
C LEU A 72 23.22 20.50 -15.54
N SER A 73 24.48 20.29 -15.14
CA SER A 73 25.51 21.33 -15.06
C SER A 73 26.02 21.82 -16.41
N LYS A 74 25.82 21.06 -17.50
CA LYS A 74 26.15 21.50 -18.86
C LYS A 74 25.28 22.68 -19.30
N ASP A 75 25.79 23.47 -20.24
CA ASP A 75 24.99 24.45 -20.97
C ASP A 75 23.88 23.73 -21.76
N PRO A 76 22.59 24.11 -21.61
CA PRO A 76 21.49 23.56 -22.39
C PRO A 76 21.71 23.60 -23.91
N SER A 77 22.49 24.55 -24.45
CA SER A 77 22.84 24.62 -25.88
C SER A 77 23.61 23.39 -26.38
N THR A 78 24.35 22.72 -25.48
CA THR A 78 25.16 21.52 -25.78
C THR A 78 24.38 20.22 -25.64
N THR A 79 23.11 20.29 -25.24
CA THR A 79 22.25 19.13 -24.98
C THR A 79 21.09 19.05 -25.98
N MET A 80 20.70 17.83 -26.38
CA MET A 80 19.66 17.61 -27.40
C MET A 80 18.30 18.26 -27.06
N PHE A 81 17.99 18.38 -25.77
CA PHE A 81 16.80 19.04 -25.23
C PHE A 81 17.21 19.78 -23.95
N ASN A 82 16.48 20.83 -23.56
CA ASN A 82 16.68 21.42 -22.24
C ASN A 82 16.06 20.52 -21.15
N TYR A 83 16.90 19.80 -20.40
CA TYR A 83 16.47 18.86 -19.35
C TYR A 83 16.12 19.54 -18.03
N ARG A 84 16.68 20.73 -17.74
CA ARG A 84 16.48 21.46 -16.48
C ARG A 84 15.00 21.72 -16.12
N PRO A 85 14.12 22.20 -17.03
CA PRO A 85 12.69 22.41 -16.72
C PRO A 85 11.85 21.12 -16.77
N LYS A 86 12.43 19.96 -17.12
CA LYS A 86 11.71 18.68 -17.15
C LYS A 86 11.62 18.06 -15.76
N VAL A 87 12.63 18.26 -14.90
CA VAL A 87 12.66 17.78 -13.51
C VAL A 87 11.69 18.56 -12.63
N LYS A 88 10.79 17.83 -11.97
CA LYS A 88 9.70 18.39 -11.13
C LYS A 88 9.62 17.74 -9.76
N LYS A 89 9.97 16.45 -9.65
CA LYS A 89 10.30 15.78 -8.39
C LYS A 89 11.76 15.36 -8.40
N LEU A 90 12.43 15.46 -7.25
CA LEU A 90 13.62 14.68 -6.93
C LEU A 90 13.31 13.77 -5.74
N SER A 91 13.74 12.50 -5.83
CA SER A 91 13.79 11.59 -4.69
C SER A 91 15.23 11.09 -4.52
N ILE A 92 15.74 11.14 -3.29
CA ILE A 92 17.14 10.88 -2.97
C ILE A 92 17.21 9.95 -1.76
N ASP A 93 17.73 8.73 -1.97
CA ASP A 93 18.14 7.83 -0.88
C ASP A 93 19.33 8.45 -0.16
N VAL A 94 19.13 8.75 1.13
CA VAL A 94 20.13 9.41 1.95
C VAL A 94 21.30 8.50 2.31
N GLU A 95 21.09 7.19 2.50
CA GLU A 95 22.17 6.26 2.85
C GLU A 95 23.02 5.91 1.62
N GLU A 96 22.40 5.64 0.47
CA GLU A 96 23.13 5.21 -0.73
C GLU A 96 23.66 6.35 -1.59
N LEU A 97 22.96 7.49 -1.70
CA LEU A 97 23.31 8.57 -2.64
C LEU A 97 23.89 9.81 -1.96
N ALA A 98 23.33 10.24 -0.82
CA ALA A 98 23.70 11.51 -0.19
C ALA A 98 24.87 11.38 0.80
N ALA A 99 24.91 10.29 1.59
CA ALA A 99 25.93 10.05 2.61
C ALA A 99 27.27 9.52 2.06
N LYS A 100 27.27 8.94 0.86
CA LYS A 100 28.42 8.22 0.26
C LYS A 100 28.98 9.00 -0.93
N THR A 101 30.29 9.22 -0.96
CA THR A 101 30.94 9.88 -2.10
C THR A 101 31.03 8.99 -3.34
N TYR A 102 31.19 9.64 -4.49
CA TYR A 102 31.53 9.02 -5.77
C TYR A 102 32.68 9.79 -6.42
N SER A 103 33.72 9.06 -6.88
CA SER A 103 34.97 9.63 -7.42
C SER A 103 35.59 10.73 -6.53
N GLY A 104 35.49 10.59 -5.20
CA GLY A 104 35.99 11.57 -4.23
C GLY A 104 35.07 12.76 -3.95
N SER A 105 33.99 12.93 -4.74
CA SER A 105 33.01 14.03 -4.57
C SER A 105 31.76 13.59 -3.79
N PRO A 106 31.18 14.44 -2.92
CA PRO A 106 29.80 14.28 -2.45
C PRO A 106 28.80 14.71 -3.54
N LEU A 107 27.51 14.41 -3.34
CA LEU A 107 26.46 14.85 -4.25
C LEU A 107 26.19 16.36 -4.09
N ASP A 108 26.49 17.15 -5.12
CA ASP A 108 26.33 18.62 -5.10
C ASP A 108 24.85 19.04 -5.23
N LEU A 109 24.15 19.02 -4.10
CA LEU A 109 22.75 19.42 -3.99
C LEU A 109 22.54 20.92 -4.30
N LYS A 110 23.47 21.80 -3.89
CA LYS A 110 23.34 23.26 -4.06
C LYS A 110 23.30 23.64 -5.55
N SER A 111 24.32 23.20 -6.30
CA SER A 111 24.41 23.43 -7.75
C SER A 111 23.31 22.70 -8.52
N THR A 112 22.82 21.57 -8.02
CA THR A 112 21.71 20.85 -8.65
C THR A 112 20.40 21.60 -8.52
N ILE A 113 20.00 21.96 -7.29
CA ILE A 113 18.68 22.56 -7.00
C ILE A 113 18.57 23.94 -7.64
N GLY A 114 19.61 24.77 -7.54
CA GLY A 114 19.66 26.09 -8.18
C GLY A 114 19.58 26.09 -9.72
N ARG A 115 19.67 24.92 -10.37
CA ARG A 115 19.52 24.75 -11.83
C ARG A 115 18.17 24.17 -12.26
N LEU A 116 17.21 23.97 -11.35
CA LEU A 116 15.94 23.27 -11.63
C LEU A 116 14.70 24.18 -11.50
N PRO A 117 14.39 25.01 -12.51
CA PRO A 117 13.37 26.07 -12.44
C PRO A 117 11.91 25.58 -12.35
N GLN A 118 11.65 24.28 -12.47
CA GLN A 118 10.31 23.70 -12.28
C GLN A 118 10.27 22.66 -11.16
N LEU A 119 11.28 22.63 -10.27
CA LEU A 119 11.31 21.75 -9.12
C LEU A 119 10.18 22.10 -8.14
N LYS A 120 9.29 21.14 -7.89
CA LYS A 120 8.12 21.27 -7.01
C LYS A 120 8.19 20.41 -5.77
N VAL A 121 8.93 19.29 -5.82
CA VAL A 121 9.04 18.33 -4.72
C VAL A 121 10.48 17.87 -4.58
N ILE A 122 11.01 17.96 -3.36
CA ILE A 122 12.27 17.31 -2.97
C ILE A 122 11.95 16.35 -1.84
N ASP A 123 12.44 15.12 -1.97
CA ASP A 123 12.05 13.97 -1.16
C ASP A 123 13.32 13.23 -0.70
N PHE A 124 13.70 13.41 0.57
CA PHE A 124 14.83 12.74 1.19
C PHE A 124 14.31 11.57 2.03
N HIS A 125 14.65 10.35 1.64
CA HIS A 125 14.16 9.11 2.26
C HIS A 125 15.31 8.21 2.68
N HIS A 126 15.00 7.26 3.56
CA HIS A 126 15.98 6.35 4.16
C HIS A 126 15.28 5.06 4.56
N ARG A 127 15.76 3.90 4.10
CA ARG A 127 15.14 2.57 4.32
C ARG A 127 14.93 2.13 5.79
N LYS A 128 15.39 2.92 6.77
CA LYS A 128 15.17 2.71 8.21
C LYS A 128 13.91 3.40 8.75
N ASP A 129 13.33 4.31 7.97
CA ASP A 129 12.05 4.99 8.26
C ASP A 129 10.87 4.33 7.52
N GLU A 130 11.13 3.21 6.84
CA GLU A 130 10.16 2.41 6.07
C GLU A 130 9.81 1.11 6.83
N ALA A 131 8.72 0.46 6.45
CA ALA A 131 8.29 -0.80 7.06
C ALA A 131 9.39 -1.87 6.98
N PRO A 132 9.72 -2.61 8.07
CA PRO A 132 8.94 -2.80 9.29
C PRO A 132 9.25 -1.81 10.45
N TYR A 133 9.83 -0.63 10.18
CA TYR A 133 9.96 0.46 11.17
C TYR A 133 10.73 0.11 12.47
N ARG A 134 11.73 -0.78 12.42
CA ARG A 134 12.47 -1.25 13.62
C ARG A 134 13.68 -0.41 14.04
N CYS A 135 14.10 0.50 13.17
CA CYS A 135 15.39 1.18 13.27
C CYS A 135 15.21 2.69 13.43
N LEU A 136 14.28 3.12 14.29
CA LEU A 136 13.81 4.52 14.38
C LEU A 136 14.70 5.40 15.26
N ASP A 137 15.13 4.84 16.39
CA ASP A 137 15.94 5.51 17.41
C ASP A 137 17.44 5.58 17.01
N GLU A 138 17.82 4.89 15.94
CA GLU A 138 19.17 4.96 15.41
C GLU A 138 19.49 6.36 14.84
N ASN A 139 20.67 6.90 15.15
CA ASN A 139 21.13 8.13 14.54
C ASN A 139 21.56 7.92 13.09
N LEU A 140 21.09 8.78 12.18
CA LEU A 140 21.55 8.79 10.79
C LEU A 140 22.90 9.53 10.68
N ARG A 141 23.73 9.14 9.71
CA ARG A 141 25.07 9.74 9.50
C ARG A 141 25.04 11.02 8.67
N TRP A 142 23.93 11.31 8.01
CA TRP A 142 23.75 12.42 7.10
C TRP A 142 22.66 13.35 7.62
N HIS A 143 22.89 14.64 7.47
CA HIS A 143 22.00 15.71 7.87
C HIS A 143 21.82 16.69 6.70
N TYR A 144 20.73 17.45 6.69
CA TYR A 144 20.50 18.47 5.67
C TYR A 144 21.65 19.50 5.65
N PRO A 145 22.43 19.63 4.56
CA PRO A 145 23.55 20.56 4.50
C PRO A 145 23.05 22.00 4.33
N ALA A 146 23.70 23.00 4.95
CA ALA A 146 23.30 24.41 4.83
C ALA A 146 23.12 24.87 3.36
N GLY A 147 24.01 24.42 2.47
CA GLY A 147 23.93 24.67 1.02
C GLY A 147 22.66 24.17 0.30
N LEU A 148 21.86 23.30 0.93
CA LEU A 148 20.51 22.95 0.47
C LEU A 148 19.56 24.14 0.62
N PHE A 149 19.59 24.78 1.80
CA PHE A 149 18.72 25.91 2.11
C PHE A 149 19.20 27.20 1.43
N GLU A 150 20.52 27.40 1.28
CA GLU A 150 21.09 28.46 0.44
C GLU A 150 20.68 28.36 -1.05
N ALA A 151 20.24 27.19 -1.54
CA ALA A 151 19.70 27.02 -2.89
C ALA A 151 18.18 27.23 -2.98
N LEU A 152 17.51 27.38 -1.83
CA LEU A 152 16.07 27.66 -1.68
C LEU A 152 15.82 29.09 -1.18
N ASP A 153 16.82 29.72 -0.57
CA ASP A 153 16.84 31.10 -0.07
C ASP A 153 17.62 32.01 -1.04
N VAL A 154 17.09 32.11 -2.26
CA VAL A 154 17.60 32.99 -3.32
C VAL A 154 16.49 34.00 -3.63
N GLU A 155 16.81 35.29 -3.69
CA GLU A 155 15.86 36.30 -4.19
C GLU A 155 15.83 36.31 -5.72
N GLU A 156 14.67 36.59 -6.33
CA GLU A 156 14.49 36.61 -7.80
C GLU A 156 15.33 37.67 -8.55
N ALA A 157 16.20 38.41 -7.84
CA ALA A 157 17.09 39.44 -8.36
C ALA A 157 18.54 38.98 -8.64
N GLU A 158 19.00 37.84 -8.09
CA GLU A 158 20.38 37.37 -8.31
C GLU A 158 20.52 36.50 -9.57
N PHE A 159 21.15 37.10 -10.59
CA PHE A 159 21.62 36.55 -11.87
C PHE A 159 21.43 35.04 -12.16
N ASP A 160 20.58 34.75 -13.16
CA ASP A 160 20.44 33.45 -13.86
C ASP A 160 20.02 32.24 -12.99
N MET A 161 19.77 32.45 -11.70
CA MET A 161 19.23 31.44 -10.79
C MET A 161 17.71 31.59 -10.62
N HIS A 162 16.99 30.47 -10.68
CA HIS A 162 15.53 30.44 -10.54
C HIS A 162 15.11 29.90 -9.18
N VAL A 163 14.33 30.67 -8.44
CA VAL A 163 13.78 30.29 -7.14
C VAL A 163 12.74 29.16 -7.30
N PRO A 164 12.99 27.95 -6.77
CA PRO A 164 12.10 26.81 -6.97
C PRO A 164 10.85 26.93 -6.09
N ARG A 165 9.68 27.11 -6.71
CA ARG A 165 8.40 27.22 -5.99
C ARG A 165 7.89 25.83 -5.61
N LEU A 166 8.27 25.38 -4.41
CA LEU A 166 7.96 24.06 -3.89
C LEU A 166 6.46 23.94 -3.59
N ALA A 167 5.87 22.83 -4.04
CA ALA A 167 4.52 22.41 -3.73
C ALA A 167 4.48 21.27 -2.70
N GLY A 168 5.59 20.54 -2.50
CA GLY A 168 5.68 19.48 -1.50
C GLY A 168 7.09 19.28 -0.91
N TRP A 169 7.17 18.97 0.38
CA TRP A 169 8.42 18.76 1.12
C TRP A 169 8.28 17.66 2.19
N ARG A 170 9.38 16.95 2.47
CA ARG A 170 9.48 15.91 3.51
C ARG A 170 10.58 16.27 4.51
N TRP A 171 10.20 16.59 5.74
CA TRP A 171 11.13 16.70 6.86
C TRP A 171 11.27 15.36 7.57
N ASN A 172 12.52 14.98 7.87
CA ASN A 172 12.85 13.86 8.73
C ASN A 172 13.64 14.37 9.93
N ARG A 173 13.12 14.14 11.14
CA ARG A 173 13.71 14.62 12.40
C ARG A 173 15.15 14.14 12.59
N ARG A 174 15.46 12.92 12.14
CA ARG A 174 16.79 12.27 12.23
C ARG A 174 17.83 12.93 11.33
N MET A 175 17.40 13.67 10.30
CA MET A 175 18.25 14.38 9.35
C MET A 175 18.47 15.86 9.70
N MET A 176 17.87 16.37 10.79
CA MET A 176 17.99 17.77 11.18
C MET A 176 19.39 18.13 11.73
N GLY A 177 20.07 17.18 12.37
CA GLY A 177 21.37 17.43 13.01
C GLY A 177 21.28 18.40 14.19
N GLN A 178 22.42 19.01 14.56
CA GLN A 178 22.50 19.95 15.68
C GLN A 178 22.15 21.39 15.29
N GLU A 179 22.28 21.75 14.01
CA GLU A 179 22.11 23.13 13.55
C GLU A 179 20.66 23.49 13.19
N LEU A 180 19.79 22.52 12.95
CA LEU A 180 18.38 22.75 12.59
C LEU A 180 17.45 22.34 13.74
N ASP A 181 16.59 23.26 14.15
CA ASP A 181 15.56 23.07 15.18
C ASP A 181 14.17 23.45 14.64
N LEU A 182 13.13 23.35 15.48
CA LEU A 182 11.75 23.68 15.08
C LEU A 182 11.56 25.17 14.79
N ALA A 183 12.28 26.05 15.50
CA ALA A 183 12.23 27.49 15.26
C ALA A 183 12.82 27.84 13.89
N LYS A 184 13.91 27.19 13.49
CA LYS A 184 14.51 27.33 12.16
C LYS A 184 13.66 26.69 11.06
N ILE A 185 13.00 25.55 11.30
CA ILE A 185 11.99 25.04 10.35
C ILE A 185 10.86 26.08 10.16
N LYS A 186 10.37 26.68 11.25
CA LYS A 186 9.36 27.75 11.19
C LYS A 186 9.83 28.97 10.39
N THR A 187 11.11 29.37 10.46
CA THR A 187 11.65 30.44 9.60
C THR A 187 11.86 29.98 8.15
N LEU A 188 12.32 28.75 7.89
CA LEU A 188 12.48 28.20 6.54
C LEU A 188 11.13 28.10 5.80
N HIS A 189 10.04 27.79 6.50
CA HIS A 189 8.69 27.78 5.95
C HIS A 189 8.19 29.16 5.49
N MET A 190 8.78 30.26 5.97
CA MET A 190 8.46 31.62 5.53
C MET A 190 9.21 32.03 4.24
N LEU A 191 10.18 31.24 3.76
CA LEU A 191 10.98 31.57 2.58
C LEU A 191 10.15 31.55 1.28
N PRO A 192 10.54 32.32 0.24
CA PRO A 192 9.82 32.36 -1.04
C PRO A 192 9.57 30.99 -1.67
N SER A 193 10.54 30.07 -1.55
CA SER A 193 10.44 28.68 -2.06
C SER A 193 9.39 27.84 -1.34
N PHE A 194 9.08 28.12 -0.06
CA PHE A 194 8.11 27.37 0.77
C PHE A 194 6.74 28.04 0.88
N ARG A 195 6.61 29.32 0.49
CA ARG A 195 5.38 30.12 0.63
C ARG A 195 4.11 29.49 0.03
N HIS A 196 4.25 28.65 -0.99
CA HIS A 196 3.15 27.96 -1.67
C HIS A 196 3.15 26.43 -1.45
N LEU A 197 3.75 25.97 -0.35
CA LEU A 197 3.82 24.55 -0.02
C LEU A 197 2.44 23.99 0.32
N LYS A 198 1.89 23.16 -0.59
CA LYS A 198 0.58 22.51 -0.40
C LYS A 198 0.67 21.17 0.33
N ARG A 199 1.85 20.53 0.34
CA ARG A 199 2.09 19.20 0.90
C ARG A 199 3.27 19.19 1.86
N LEU A 200 3.02 18.84 3.12
CA LEU A 200 4.05 18.60 4.12
C LEU A 200 4.04 17.13 4.54
N SER A 201 5.20 16.48 4.59
CA SER A 201 5.43 15.22 5.30
C SER A 201 6.37 15.47 6.49
N LEU A 202 6.01 14.98 7.67
CA LEU A 202 6.84 14.99 8.89
C LEU A 202 7.16 13.54 9.31
N VAL A 203 8.44 13.21 9.50
CA VAL A 203 8.91 11.85 9.78
C VAL A 203 9.75 11.78 11.07
N ASN A 204 9.48 10.78 11.91
CA ASN A 204 10.20 10.47 13.16
C ASN A 204 10.21 11.61 14.21
N TYR A 205 9.14 12.40 14.28
CA TYR A 205 8.96 13.45 15.30
C TYR A 205 8.46 12.82 16.60
N GLN A 206 9.39 12.31 17.40
CA GLN A 206 9.09 11.75 18.73
C GLN A 206 9.01 12.83 19.80
N ILE A 207 8.16 12.61 20.81
CA ILE A 207 8.09 13.47 22.01
C ILE A 207 9.35 13.31 22.89
N PRO A 208 9.84 14.39 23.54
CA PRO A 208 11.01 14.35 24.41
C PRO A 208 10.99 13.29 25.52
N SER A 209 9.85 13.07 26.20
CA SER A 209 9.74 12.14 27.34
C SER A 209 10.17 10.70 27.05
N LEU A 210 9.95 10.20 25.83
CA LEU A 210 10.37 8.85 25.39
C LEU A 210 11.89 8.62 25.49
N HIS A 211 12.67 9.70 25.49
CA HIS A 211 14.13 9.69 25.61
C HIS A 211 14.59 10.26 26.96
N GLY A 212 13.65 10.61 27.84
CA GLY A 212 13.90 11.13 29.18
C GLY A 212 14.51 10.08 30.10
N THR A 213 15.16 10.55 31.16
CA THR A 213 15.65 9.68 32.23
C THR A 213 14.52 9.39 33.23
N THR A 214 14.53 8.19 33.81
CA THR A 214 13.53 7.72 34.81
C THR A 214 13.67 8.39 36.20
N LYS A 215 14.03 9.67 36.20
CA LYS A 215 14.27 10.55 37.36
C LYS A 215 13.75 11.98 37.15
N GLU A 216 13.11 12.24 36.02
CA GLU A 216 12.43 13.51 35.75
C GLU A 216 11.03 13.45 36.36
N ASP A 217 10.58 14.53 36.98
CA ASP A 217 9.24 14.59 37.57
C ASP A 217 8.19 14.65 36.44
N ASP A 218 7.09 13.89 36.58
CA ASP A 218 6.08 13.72 35.52
C ASP A 218 5.52 15.06 35.00
N GLU A 219 5.35 16.05 35.89
CA GLU A 219 4.88 17.39 35.53
C GLU A 219 5.87 18.16 34.64
N GLU A 220 7.18 17.99 34.83
CA GLU A 220 8.21 18.60 33.97
C GLU A 220 8.24 17.93 32.59
N ALA A 221 8.09 16.60 32.54
CA ALA A 221 8.02 15.84 31.30
C ALA A 221 6.80 16.25 30.45
N ILE A 222 5.61 16.29 31.05
CA ILE A 222 4.37 16.75 30.40
C ILE A 222 4.52 18.18 29.88
N THR A 223 5.04 19.09 30.70
CA THR A 223 5.25 20.50 30.30
C THR A 223 6.19 20.62 29.09
N ARG A 224 7.23 19.79 29.04
CA ARG A 224 8.22 19.79 27.95
C ARG A 224 7.65 19.20 26.66
N ASP A 225 6.87 18.13 26.77
CA ASP A 225 6.21 17.50 25.62
C ASP A 225 5.14 18.42 25.02
N GLN A 226 4.33 19.10 25.86
CA GLN A 226 3.38 20.12 25.43
C GLN A 226 4.08 21.29 24.71
N ALA A 227 5.20 21.78 25.23
CA ALA A 227 5.99 22.82 24.57
C ALA A 227 6.57 22.35 23.21
N TYR A 228 6.94 21.07 23.09
CA TYR A 228 7.40 20.47 21.83
C TYR A 228 6.27 20.28 20.82
N ILE A 229 5.12 19.74 21.25
CA ILE A 229 3.87 19.64 20.48
C ILE A 229 3.47 21.00 19.90
N GLN A 230 3.42 22.03 20.75
CA GLN A 230 3.13 23.40 20.32
C GLN A 230 4.19 23.90 19.33
N SER A 231 5.48 23.61 19.54
CA SER A 231 6.55 24.01 18.62
C SER A 231 6.47 23.35 17.24
N VAL A 232 5.96 22.11 17.15
CA VAL A 232 5.69 21.45 15.86
C VAL A 232 4.45 22.06 15.18
N ALA A 233 3.36 22.28 15.94
CA ALA A 233 2.17 22.95 15.42
C ALA A 233 2.45 24.40 14.93
N ASP A 234 3.29 25.13 15.66
CA ASP A 234 3.81 26.46 15.29
C ASP A 234 4.61 26.46 13.99
N ALA A 235 5.34 25.37 13.71
CA ALA A 235 6.06 25.20 12.44
C ALA A 235 5.12 24.83 11.27
N ILE A 236 3.97 24.21 11.53
CA ILE A 236 2.95 23.89 10.52
C ILE A 236 2.08 25.12 10.20
N SER A 237 1.62 25.84 11.23
CA SER A 237 0.62 26.92 11.12
C SER A 237 1.07 28.16 10.33
N VAL A 238 2.38 28.30 10.09
CA VAL A 238 2.95 29.35 9.23
C VAL A 238 2.78 29.10 7.71
N LEU A 239 2.31 27.92 7.30
CA LEU A 239 2.09 27.56 5.90
C LEU A 239 0.63 27.83 5.46
N PRO A 240 0.34 28.93 4.73
CA PRO A 240 -1.04 29.35 4.47
C PRO A 240 -1.76 28.51 3.40
N ASP A 241 -1.02 27.94 2.46
CA ASP A 241 -1.55 27.17 1.32
C ASP A 241 -1.64 25.65 1.59
N LEU A 242 -1.45 25.22 2.84
CA LEU A 242 -1.33 23.80 3.21
C LEU A 242 -2.68 23.06 3.10
N GLU A 243 -2.74 22.11 2.15
CA GLU A 243 -3.90 21.27 1.86
C GLU A 243 -3.67 19.79 2.21
N TYR A 244 -2.42 19.32 2.23
CA TYR A 244 -2.02 17.94 2.51
C TYR A 244 -1.01 17.92 3.66
N LEU A 245 -1.28 17.11 4.67
CA LEU A 245 -0.35 16.78 5.75
C LEU A 245 -0.20 15.25 5.86
N SER A 246 1.04 14.76 5.86
CA SER A 246 1.36 13.40 6.27
C SER A 246 2.26 13.44 7.50
N ILE A 247 1.98 12.60 8.48
CA ILE A 247 2.83 12.40 9.65
C ILE A 247 3.10 10.91 9.78
N GLU A 248 4.37 10.59 9.87
CA GLU A 248 4.89 9.26 9.60
C GLU A 248 5.83 8.85 10.72
N THR A 249 5.53 7.71 11.36
CA THR A 249 6.33 7.10 12.43
C THR A 249 6.66 8.09 13.56
N SER A 250 5.67 8.81 14.08
CA SER A 250 5.87 9.93 15.01
C SER A 250 4.87 9.89 16.17
N THR A 251 5.36 9.95 17.41
CA THR A 251 4.54 10.00 18.63
C THR A 251 4.06 11.40 19.02
N VAL A 252 4.54 12.47 18.36
CA VAL A 252 3.99 13.82 18.57
C VAL A 252 2.51 13.96 18.18
N VAL A 253 1.93 12.97 17.49
CA VAL A 253 0.52 12.97 17.08
C VAL A 253 -0.40 12.49 18.21
N THR A 254 -0.45 13.29 19.28
CA THR A 254 -1.42 13.14 20.37
C THR A 254 -2.76 13.81 20.02
N ASP A 255 -3.79 13.53 20.82
CA ASP A 255 -5.11 14.17 20.69
C ASP A 255 -5.02 15.71 20.77
N ASP A 256 -4.19 16.25 21.67
CA ASP A 256 -3.90 17.69 21.78
C ASP A 256 -3.26 18.25 20.50
N PHE A 257 -2.26 17.55 19.95
CA PHE A 257 -1.58 17.97 18.72
C PHE A 257 -2.54 18.02 17.53
N LEU A 258 -3.43 17.02 17.40
CA LEU A 258 -4.45 16.99 16.34
C LEU A 258 -5.34 18.24 16.39
N LEU A 259 -5.73 18.70 17.58
CA LEU A 259 -6.56 19.90 17.77
C LEU A 259 -5.84 21.23 17.47
N LEU A 260 -4.51 21.22 17.28
CA LEU A 260 -3.71 22.36 16.85
C LEU A 260 -3.49 22.43 15.32
N LEU A 261 -3.99 21.45 14.55
CA LEU A 261 -3.78 21.39 13.10
C LEU A 261 -4.62 22.40 12.29
N PRO A 262 -4.17 22.84 11.10
CA PRO A 262 -4.95 23.74 10.26
C PRO A 262 -6.28 23.14 9.78
N LYS A 263 -7.38 23.90 9.94
CA LYS A 263 -8.72 23.55 9.42
C LYS A 263 -8.84 23.62 7.89
N THR A 264 -7.75 23.91 7.18
CA THR A 264 -7.65 23.95 5.71
C THR A 264 -7.30 22.60 5.10
N LEU A 265 -6.90 21.61 5.90
CA LEU A 265 -6.44 20.31 5.42
C LEU A 265 -7.54 19.54 4.68
N ARG A 266 -7.23 19.17 3.44
CA ARG A 266 -8.04 18.30 2.57
C ARG A 266 -7.55 16.86 2.57
N THR A 267 -6.27 16.64 2.86
CA THR A 267 -5.69 15.32 3.02
C THR A 267 -4.94 15.22 4.33
N LEU A 268 -5.31 14.24 5.16
CA LEU A 268 -4.55 13.82 6.32
C LEU A 268 -4.10 12.38 6.14
N SER A 269 -2.82 12.12 6.37
CA SER A 269 -2.20 10.81 6.29
C SER A 269 -1.43 10.55 7.59
N LEU A 270 -1.90 9.62 8.42
CA LEU A 270 -1.21 9.16 9.61
C LEU A 270 -0.70 7.75 9.33
N ILE A 271 0.62 7.56 9.42
CA ILE A 271 1.28 6.30 9.13
C ILE A 271 2.15 5.94 10.33
N ASN A 272 1.94 4.78 10.96
CA ASN A 272 2.71 4.30 12.11
C ASN A 272 2.78 5.31 13.28
N CYS A 273 1.71 6.08 13.51
CA CYS A 273 1.58 6.98 14.66
C CYS A 273 0.86 6.26 15.80
N TRP A 274 1.52 6.10 16.94
CA TRP A 274 1.05 5.20 18.01
C TRP A 274 0.08 5.85 19.00
N GLU A 275 0.25 7.14 19.31
CA GLU A 275 -0.56 7.88 20.31
C GLU A 275 -1.98 8.24 19.83
N VAL A 276 -2.33 7.89 18.59
CA VAL A 276 -3.62 8.26 17.98
C VAL A 276 -4.72 7.30 18.45
N THR A 277 -5.65 7.79 19.27
CA THR A 277 -6.78 7.00 19.78
C THR A 277 -8.04 7.20 18.94
N GLY A 278 -8.95 6.23 18.91
CA GLY A 278 -10.26 6.36 18.24
C GLY A 278 -11.10 7.54 18.74
N PRO A 279 -11.34 7.69 20.06
CA PRO A 279 -12.12 8.80 20.63
C PRO A 279 -11.47 10.19 20.44
N GLY A 280 -10.15 10.28 20.55
CA GLY A 280 -9.39 11.49 20.30
C GLY A 280 -9.45 11.91 18.83
N PHE A 281 -9.23 10.96 17.94
CA PHE A 281 -9.35 11.17 16.51
C PHE A 281 -10.79 11.55 16.08
N ALA A 282 -11.82 10.96 16.69
CA ALA A 282 -13.21 11.37 16.49
C ALA A 282 -13.44 12.84 16.89
N THR A 283 -12.85 13.28 18.00
CA THR A 283 -12.91 14.67 18.48
C THR A 283 -12.19 15.65 17.53
N TYR A 284 -11.07 15.22 16.94
CA TYR A 284 -10.41 15.93 15.84
C TYR A 284 -11.31 16.04 14.60
N LEU A 285 -11.91 14.93 14.14
CA LEU A 285 -12.77 14.94 12.96
C LEU A 285 -13.96 15.89 13.11
N VAL A 286 -14.66 15.87 14.25
CA VAL A 286 -15.81 16.79 14.50
C VAL A 286 -15.40 18.26 14.46
N SER A 287 -14.16 18.58 14.85
CA SER A 287 -13.68 19.95 14.98
C SER A 287 -12.90 20.48 13.76
N HIS A 288 -12.33 19.60 12.93
CA HIS A 288 -11.43 19.94 11.81
C HIS A 288 -11.79 19.24 10.47
N GLY A 289 -12.54 18.14 10.49
CA GLY A 289 -12.79 17.27 9.33
C GLY A 289 -13.67 17.85 8.22
N GLN A 290 -14.28 19.03 8.42
CA GLN A 290 -15.22 19.63 7.46
C GLN A 290 -14.62 19.89 6.07
N ALA A 291 -13.30 20.17 5.98
CA ALA A 291 -12.58 20.36 4.72
C ALA A 291 -11.96 19.06 4.15
N LEU A 292 -12.01 17.96 4.90
CA LEU A 292 -11.27 16.73 4.60
C LEU A 292 -11.91 15.96 3.44
N GLN A 293 -11.08 15.60 2.46
CA GLN A 293 -11.44 14.87 1.24
C GLN A 293 -10.76 13.50 1.17
N ASN A 294 -9.55 13.38 1.75
CA ASN A 294 -8.79 12.13 1.77
C ASN A 294 -8.27 11.86 3.18
N LEU A 295 -8.46 10.63 3.65
CA LEU A 295 -7.98 10.18 4.95
C LEU A 295 -7.25 8.84 4.78
N THR A 296 -5.98 8.80 5.20
CA THR A 296 -5.15 7.60 5.21
C THR A 296 -4.69 7.31 6.64
N LEU A 297 -4.97 6.10 7.15
CA LEU A 297 -4.74 5.70 8.54
C LEU A 297 -4.07 4.31 8.58
N ASN A 298 -2.75 4.28 8.45
CA ASN A 298 -2.00 3.02 8.30
C ASN A 298 -1.14 2.74 9.54
N HIS A 299 -1.19 1.51 10.05
CA HIS A 299 -0.29 1.02 11.11
C HIS A 299 -0.35 1.78 12.46
N CYS A 300 -1.41 2.55 12.72
CA CYS A 300 -1.61 3.28 13.99
C CYS A 300 -2.11 2.34 15.10
N GLN A 301 -1.21 1.87 15.98
CA GLN A 301 -1.43 0.69 16.85
C GLN A 301 -2.54 0.84 17.92
N SER A 302 -2.83 2.08 18.33
CA SER A 302 -3.89 2.43 19.29
C SER A 302 -5.21 2.84 18.62
N LEU A 303 -5.26 2.90 17.29
CA LEU A 303 -6.40 3.43 16.56
C LEU A 303 -7.41 2.33 16.22
N ASP A 304 -8.46 2.24 17.03
CA ASP A 304 -9.70 1.55 16.67
C ASP A 304 -10.53 2.35 15.63
N LEU A 305 -11.65 1.78 15.18
CA LEU A 305 -12.53 2.39 14.18
C LEU A 305 -13.77 3.09 14.77
N SER A 306 -13.81 3.37 16.08
CA SER A 306 -14.95 4.03 16.75
C SER A 306 -15.30 5.40 16.14
N PHE A 307 -14.31 6.11 15.58
CA PHE A 307 -14.50 7.37 14.87
C PHE A 307 -15.42 7.26 13.64
N LEU A 308 -15.64 6.06 13.10
CA LEU A 308 -16.60 5.84 11.99
C LEU A 308 -18.02 6.25 12.36
N ALA A 309 -18.40 6.18 13.65
CA ALA A 309 -19.73 6.55 14.12
C ALA A 309 -20.04 8.07 14.02
N VAL A 310 -19.03 8.92 13.86
CA VAL A 310 -19.21 10.37 13.63
C VAL A 310 -18.87 10.82 12.20
N LEU A 311 -18.27 9.93 11.39
CA LEU A 311 -17.55 10.28 10.16
C LEU A 311 -18.39 11.09 9.14
N GLY A 312 -19.62 10.68 8.87
CA GLY A 312 -20.50 11.34 7.90
C GLY A 312 -20.99 12.72 8.33
N SER A 313 -21.19 12.94 9.63
CA SER A 313 -21.50 14.25 10.22
C SER A 313 -20.27 15.17 10.29
N ALA A 314 -19.10 14.59 10.56
CA ALA A 314 -17.84 15.31 10.79
C ALA A 314 -17.10 15.68 9.50
N CYS A 315 -17.15 14.82 8.49
CA CYS A 315 -16.39 14.93 7.24
C CYS A 315 -17.33 14.83 6.00
N PRO A 316 -18.28 15.77 5.81
CA PRO A 316 -19.28 15.71 4.75
C PRO A 316 -18.73 15.84 3.32
N ASN A 317 -17.42 16.12 3.17
CA ASN A 317 -16.70 16.23 1.90
C ASN A 317 -15.73 15.05 1.63
N LEU A 318 -15.70 14.03 2.50
CA LEU A 318 -14.75 12.92 2.41
C LEU A 318 -15.03 12.05 1.18
N GLN A 319 -14.02 11.87 0.33
CA GLN A 319 -14.07 11.08 -0.90
C GLN A 319 -13.33 9.75 -0.73
N ASN A 320 -12.16 9.75 -0.08
CA ASN A 320 -11.32 8.57 0.04
C ASN A 320 -11.02 8.27 1.52
N LEU A 321 -11.44 7.10 1.99
CA LEU A 321 -11.08 6.55 3.29
C LEU A 321 -10.23 5.29 3.09
N CYS A 322 -8.96 5.37 3.49
CA CYS A 322 -8.02 4.26 3.45
C CYS A 322 -7.47 3.98 4.85
N ALA A 323 -7.48 2.72 5.29
CA ALA A 323 -6.81 2.31 6.52
C ALA A 323 -6.22 0.90 6.41
N ASP A 324 -4.97 0.71 6.84
CA ASP A 324 -4.35 -0.61 6.96
C ASP A 324 -3.96 -0.90 8.41
N LEU A 325 -4.74 -1.78 9.05
CA LEU A 325 -4.57 -2.22 10.43
C LEU A 325 -3.66 -3.46 10.52
N LYS A 326 -2.70 -3.59 9.60
CA LYS A 326 -1.48 -4.37 9.80
C LYS A 326 -0.50 -3.54 10.64
N TYR A 327 0.18 -4.22 11.56
CA TYR A 327 1.23 -3.64 12.40
C TYR A 327 2.50 -4.48 12.27
N TYR A 328 3.61 -3.95 12.76
CA TYR A 328 4.94 -4.56 12.64
C TYR A 328 5.47 -4.87 14.04
N ASN A 329 6.37 -5.84 14.15
CA ASN A 329 7.05 -6.13 15.41
C ASN A 329 8.23 -5.15 15.53
N HIS A 330 8.29 -4.39 16.61
CA HIS A 330 9.38 -3.43 16.85
C HIS A 330 10.66 -4.16 17.30
N HIS A 331 10.53 -5.39 17.78
CA HIS A 331 11.65 -6.24 18.19
C HIS A 331 11.69 -7.53 17.35
N GLU A 332 12.90 -7.93 16.93
CA GLU A 332 13.10 -9.13 16.10
C GLU A 332 12.75 -10.45 16.82
N TYR A 333 12.69 -10.44 18.15
CA TYR A 333 12.55 -11.62 19.00
C TYR A 333 11.23 -11.69 19.80
N TYR A 334 10.35 -10.69 19.67
CA TYR A 334 9.07 -10.60 20.39
C TYR A 334 7.94 -10.27 19.42
N ASN A 335 6.75 -10.84 19.66
CA ASN A 335 5.56 -10.50 18.87
C ASN A 335 4.77 -9.40 19.58
N ASP A 336 5.20 -8.15 19.40
CA ASP A 336 4.57 -6.95 19.94
C ASP A 336 3.64 -6.22 18.94
N SER A 337 3.49 -6.78 17.72
CA SER A 337 2.54 -6.32 16.69
C SER A 337 1.04 -6.56 16.99
N ASP A 338 0.64 -6.76 18.24
CA ASP A 338 -0.78 -6.89 18.64
C ASP A 338 -1.42 -5.50 18.88
N PRO A 339 -2.76 -5.34 18.80
CA PRO A 339 -3.37 -4.01 18.83
C PRO A 339 -3.52 -3.54 20.28
N LEU A 340 -3.36 -2.24 20.52
CA LEU A 340 -3.50 -1.67 21.87
C LEU A 340 -4.97 -1.40 22.22
N TYR A 341 -5.88 -1.44 21.24
CA TYR A 341 -7.33 -1.48 21.45
C TYR A 341 -7.84 -2.92 21.70
N LYS A 342 -8.89 -3.06 22.52
CA LYS A 342 -9.51 -4.36 22.86
C LYS A 342 -10.31 -4.95 21.70
N ASP A 343 -11.22 -4.14 21.15
CA ASP A 343 -12.14 -4.46 20.05
C ASP A 343 -11.99 -3.36 18.99
N VAL A 344 -12.03 -3.67 17.70
CA VAL A 344 -11.85 -2.65 16.63
C VAL A 344 -13.08 -1.76 16.42
N LEU A 345 -14.26 -2.29 16.75
CA LEU A 345 -15.55 -1.57 16.74
C LEU A 345 -16.50 -2.32 17.67
N THR A 346 -17.28 -1.61 18.48
CA THR A 346 -18.34 -2.21 19.31
C THR A 346 -19.68 -2.24 18.58
N VAL A 347 -20.64 -3.02 19.08
CA VAL A 347 -21.99 -3.16 18.48
C VAL A 347 -22.74 -1.82 18.48
N ASP A 348 -22.51 -0.96 19.48
CA ASP A 348 -23.12 0.38 19.60
C ASP A 348 -22.49 1.43 18.66
N GLN A 349 -21.28 1.18 18.14
CA GLN A 349 -20.52 2.12 17.30
C GLN A 349 -20.90 1.97 15.82
N ILE A 350 -22.17 2.18 15.49
CA ILE A 350 -22.69 2.07 14.12
C ILE A 350 -22.04 3.15 13.22
N PRO A 351 -21.36 2.79 12.12
CA PRO A 351 -20.75 3.76 11.21
C PRO A 351 -21.76 4.70 10.52
N ASP A 352 -21.43 5.99 10.42
CA ASP A 352 -22.13 6.96 9.56
C ASP A 352 -21.26 7.32 8.34
N TRP A 353 -21.70 6.93 7.14
CA TRP A 353 -20.89 7.07 5.92
C TRP A 353 -21.24 8.37 5.16
N PRO A 354 -20.28 9.29 4.89
CA PRO A 354 -20.56 10.49 4.10
C PRO A 354 -20.91 10.18 2.63
N ALA A 355 -21.86 10.94 2.07
CA ALA A 355 -22.42 10.70 0.72
C ALA A 355 -21.42 10.94 -0.44
N THR A 356 -20.33 11.63 -0.15
CA THR A 356 -19.24 11.97 -1.09
C THR A 356 -18.22 10.85 -1.28
N LEU A 357 -18.27 9.76 -0.51
CA LEU A 357 -17.28 8.69 -0.58
C LEU A 357 -17.26 8.02 -1.96
N GLU A 358 -16.08 7.99 -2.57
CA GLU A 358 -15.73 7.31 -3.82
C GLU A 358 -14.93 6.02 -3.55
N LEU A 359 -14.10 6.00 -2.50
CA LEU A 359 -13.29 4.84 -2.07
C LEU A 359 -13.46 4.60 -0.57
N ILE A 360 -13.74 3.34 -0.22
CA ILE A 360 -13.56 2.78 1.13
C ILE A 360 -12.60 1.59 0.99
N ASP A 361 -11.42 1.69 1.59
CA ASP A 361 -10.38 0.64 1.60
C ASP A 361 -9.90 0.39 3.04
N LEU A 362 -10.48 -0.62 3.69
CA LEU A 362 -10.23 -0.93 5.09
C LEU A 362 -9.63 -2.34 5.21
N ARG A 363 -8.34 -2.41 5.55
CA ARG A 363 -7.53 -3.63 5.48
C ARG A 363 -7.09 -4.14 6.84
N ASN A 364 -6.97 -5.46 6.92
CA ASN A 364 -6.40 -6.18 8.07
C ASN A 364 -7.09 -5.90 9.42
N MET A 365 -8.36 -5.49 9.40
CA MET A 365 -9.16 -5.19 10.59
C MET A 365 -9.35 -6.45 11.44
N ARG A 366 -8.91 -6.43 12.70
CA ARG A 366 -8.89 -7.59 13.62
C ARG A 366 -9.42 -7.21 15.00
N LYS A 367 -9.70 -8.20 15.87
CA LYS A 367 -10.44 -8.04 17.14
C LYS A 367 -11.92 -7.65 16.90
N TRP A 368 -12.61 -8.44 16.08
CA TRP A 368 -14.05 -8.32 15.83
C TRP A 368 -14.84 -9.30 16.71
N SER A 369 -15.97 -8.86 17.26
CA SER A 369 -17.09 -9.77 17.54
C SER A 369 -17.86 -10.04 16.24
N ALA A 370 -18.53 -11.20 16.15
CA ALA A 370 -19.34 -11.52 14.97
C ALA A 370 -20.49 -10.50 14.77
N GLU A 371 -21.09 -10.06 15.87
CA GLU A 371 -22.21 -9.09 15.89
C GLU A 371 -21.77 -7.71 15.41
N ALA A 372 -20.63 -7.19 15.90
CA ALA A 372 -20.10 -5.90 15.46
C ALA A 372 -19.72 -5.91 13.97
N ALA A 373 -19.21 -7.04 13.45
CA ALA A 373 -18.94 -7.18 12.02
C ALA A 373 -20.23 -7.23 11.18
N GLU A 374 -21.27 -7.94 11.63
CA GLU A 374 -22.59 -7.94 10.97
C GLU A 374 -23.20 -6.52 10.94
N VAL A 375 -23.15 -5.78 12.06
CA VAL A 375 -23.61 -4.38 12.14
C VAL A 375 -22.79 -3.46 11.22
N PHE A 376 -21.46 -3.64 11.17
CA PHE A 376 -20.60 -2.90 10.26
C PHE A 376 -20.99 -3.11 8.79
N PHE A 377 -21.15 -4.36 8.34
CA PHE A 377 -21.56 -4.64 6.95
C PHE A 377 -23.00 -4.19 6.65
N GLN A 378 -23.91 -4.29 7.62
CA GLN A 378 -25.28 -3.80 7.50
C GLN A 378 -25.32 -2.27 7.33
N SER A 379 -24.50 -1.51 8.07
CA SER A 379 -24.43 -0.04 7.96
C SER A 379 -24.12 0.46 6.55
N LEU A 380 -23.30 -0.28 5.80
CA LEU A 380 -23.00 -0.01 4.39
C LEU A 380 -24.22 -0.26 3.51
N VAL A 381 -24.90 -1.40 3.68
CA VAL A 381 -26.12 -1.76 2.92
C VAL A 381 -27.24 -0.76 3.17
N ASP A 382 -27.47 -0.36 4.43
CA ASP A 382 -28.48 0.65 4.79
C ASP A 382 -28.13 2.03 4.22
N SER A 383 -26.82 2.35 4.15
CA SER A 383 -26.31 3.58 3.55
C SER A 383 -26.21 3.55 2.01
N ALA A 384 -26.59 2.46 1.33
CA ALA A 384 -26.42 2.33 -0.13
C ALA A 384 -27.13 3.44 -0.93
N ALA A 385 -28.28 3.93 -0.45
CA ALA A 385 -29.02 5.05 -1.05
C ALA A 385 -28.31 6.41 -0.88
N LYS A 386 -27.45 6.54 0.14
CA LYS A 386 -26.62 7.73 0.43
C LYS A 386 -25.30 7.69 -0.36
N LEU A 387 -24.75 6.49 -0.56
CA LEU A 387 -23.42 6.22 -1.14
C LEU A 387 -23.39 6.17 -2.68
N LEU A 388 -24.12 7.06 -3.35
CA LEU A 388 -24.19 7.11 -4.83
C LEU A 388 -22.84 7.48 -5.49
N SER A 389 -21.93 8.10 -4.72
CA SER A 389 -20.57 8.45 -5.16
C SER A 389 -19.61 7.25 -5.18
N LEU A 390 -19.92 6.15 -4.48
CA LEU A 390 -18.97 5.06 -4.23
C LEU A 390 -18.60 4.32 -5.53
N ARG A 391 -17.30 4.12 -5.76
CA ARG A 391 -16.71 3.45 -6.93
C ARG A 391 -15.87 2.23 -6.55
N ALA A 392 -15.27 2.20 -5.37
CA ALA A 392 -14.50 1.07 -4.89
C ALA A 392 -14.77 0.80 -3.40
N LEU A 393 -14.98 -0.49 -3.09
CA LEU A 393 -15.18 -1.00 -1.74
C LEU A 393 -14.24 -2.20 -1.54
N HIS A 394 -13.20 -2.04 -0.74
CA HIS A 394 -12.22 -3.07 -0.40
C HIS A 394 -12.25 -3.26 1.12
N LEU A 395 -12.60 -4.46 1.57
CA LEU A 395 -12.79 -4.78 2.99
C LEU A 395 -12.05 -6.08 3.33
N LYS A 396 -11.05 -6.02 4.21
CA LYS A 396 -10.36 -7.20 4.72
C LYS A 396 -10.42 -7.25 6.25
N ALA A 397 -11.13 -8.24 6.78
CA ALA A 397 -11.38 -8.43 8.20
C ALA A 397 -10.98 -9.83 8.69
N MET A 398 -10.62 -9.91 9.97
CA MET A 398 -10.13 -11.10 10.64
C MET A 398 -11.01 -11.40 11.85
N LEU A 399 -11.78 -12.49 11.74
CA LEU A 399 -12.91 -12.83 12.62
C LEU A 399 -12.58 -14.08 13.41
N ASP A 400 -12.27 -13.95 14.70
CA ASP A 400 -11.82 -15.06 15.54
C ASP A 400 -12.99 -15.96 16.00
N ILE A 401 -13.57 -16.63 15.01
CA ILE A 401 -14.77 -17.47 15.10
C ILE A 401 -14.54 -18.79 14.32
N PRO A 402 -15.31 -19.86 14.61
CA PRO A 402 -15.20 -21.14 13.92
C PRO A 402 -15.34 -21.03 12.39
N ILE A 403 -14.55 -21.80 11.65
CA ILE A 403 -14.43 -21.70 10.19
C ILE A 403 -15.77 -21.84 9.43
N ARG A 404 -16.71 -22.66 9.95
CA ARG A 404 -18.06 -22.80 9.37
C ARG A 404 -18.87 -21.50 9.47
N GLN A 405 -18.85 -20.86 10.65
CA GLN A 405 -19.52 -19.58 10.87
C GLN A 405 -18.87 -18.47 10.04
N ARG A 406 -17.54 -18.46 9.93
CA ARG A 406 -16.81 -17.50 9.08
C ARG A 406 -17.14 -17.64 7.60
N SER A 407 -17.24 -18.87 7.08
CA SER A 407 -17.70 -19.08 5.70
C SER A 407 -19.13 -18.58 5.53
N ALA A 408 -20.06 -18.94 6.43
CA ALA A 408 -21.45 -18.47 6.35
C ALA A 408 -21.56 -16.93 6.35
N ILE A 409 -20.80 -16.23 7.20
CA ILE A 409 -20.75 -14.76 7.24
C ILE A 409 -20.11 -14.21 5.94
N ARG A 410 -18.98 -14.77 5.48
CA ARG A 410 -18.33 -14.37 4.23
C ARG A 410 -19.27 -14.51 3.04
N ASP A 411 -19.87 -15.68 2.89
CA ASP A 411 -20.66 -16.05 1.71
C ASP A 411 -21.99 -15.27 1.68
N LYS A 412 -22.55 -14.93 2.86
CA LYS A 412 -23.65 -13.97 3.05
C LYS A 412 -23.28 -12.56 2.60
N TRP A 413 -22.21 -11.99 3.17
CA TRP A 413 -21.88 -10.57 2.99
C TRP A 413 -21.18 -10.26 1.67
N ASP A 414 -20.34 -11.16 1.15
CA ASP A 414 -19.75 -11.05 -0.18
C ASP A 414 -20.84 -11.01 -1.26
N ALA A 415 -21.81 -11.93 -1.19
CA ALA A 415 -22.96 -11.94 -2.09
C ALA A 415 -23.80 -10.67 -1.96
N ARG A 416 -24.17 -10.26 -0.73
CA ARG A 416 -25.06 -9.10 -0.51
C ARG A 416 -24.40 -7.77 -0.88
N LEU A 417 -23.14 -7.54 -0.53
CA LEU A 417 -22.44 -6.31 -0.88
C LEU A 417 -22.13 -6.24 -2.39
N LYS A 418 -21.86 -7.38 -3.06
CA LYS A 418 -21.77 -7.41 -4.53
C LYS A 418 -23.12 -7.18 -5.19
N GLU A 419 -24.21 -7.75 -4.67
CA GLU A 419 -25.58 -7.47 -5.16
C GLU A 419 -25.94 -5.98 -5.08
N VAL A 420 -25.63 -5.34 -3.94
CA VAL A 420 -25.98 -3.95 -3.64
C VAL A 420 -25.06 -2.94 -4.35
N PHE A 421 -23.75 -3.17 -4.39
CA PHE A 421 -22.78 -2.17 -4.86
C PHE A 421 -22.13 -2.47 -6.20
N LEU A 422 -21.89 -3.73 -6.58
CA LEU A 422 -21.07 -4.04 -7.76
C LEU A 422 -21.81 -3.68 -9.05
N ARG A 423 -21.16 -2.86 -9.89
CA ARG A 423 -21.68 -2.50 -11.21
C ARG A 423 -21.76 -3.73 -12.09
N LYS A 424 -22.98 -4.06 -12.52
CA LYS A 424 -23.27 -5.10 -13.51
C LYS A 424 -22.73 -4.65 -14.87
N LYS A 425 -21.44 -4.91 -15.11
CA LYS A 425 -20.77 -4.64 -16.40
C LYS A 425 -21.41 -5.51 -17.47
N THR A 426 -22.22 -4.90 -18.33
CA THR A 426 -22.46 -5.43 -19.66
C THR A 426 -21.22 -5.19 -20.49
N ASP A 427 -20.72 -6.22 -21.18
CA ASP A 427 -19.62 -6.02 -22.12
C ASP A 427 -20.04 -5.00 -23.19
N PRO A 428 -19.15 -4.09 -23.61
CA PRO A 428 -19.44 -3.22 -24.75
C PRO A 428 -19.72 -4.11 -25.96
N LEU A 429 -20.77 -3.76 -26.73
CA LEU A 429 -21.06 -4.45 -27.99
C LEU A 429 -19.77 -4.54 -28.83
N PRO A 430 -19.46 -5.70 -29.44
CA PRO A 430 -18.24 -5.86 -30.22
C PRO A 430 -18.07 -4.73 -31.22
N LEU A 431 -16.83 -4.28 -31.43
CA LEU A 431 -16.54 -3.18 -32.35
C LEU A 431 -16.68 -3.65 -33.80
N PHE A 432 -17.91 -3.73 -34.28
CA PHE A 432 -18.32 -4.05 -35.67
C PHE A 432 -17.94 -2.92 -36.67
N SER A 433 -16.77 -2.31 -36.50
CA SER A 433 -16.20 -1.25 -37.33
C SER A 433 -15.18 -1.75 -38.36
N LEU A 434 -14.70 -2.99 -38.19
CA LEU A 434 -14.27 -3.81 -39.31
C LEU A 434 -15.50 -4.59 -39.79
N ARG A 435 -15.93 -4.34 -41.04
CA ARG A 435 -16.81 -5.27 -41.74
C ARG A 435 -15.99 -6.52 -42.04
N ASP A 436 -16.48 -7.69 -41.64
CA ASP A 436 -16.12 -8.90 -42.38
C ASP A 436 -16.48 -8.67 -43.86
N GLY A 437 -15.59 -9.11 -44.75
CA GLY A 437 -15.86 -9.06 -46.18
C GLY A 437 -17.10 -9.89 -46.52
N PRO A 438 -17.73 -9.67 -47.69
CA PRO A 438 -18.74 -10.62 -48.17
C PRO A 438 -18.11 -12.02 -48.18
N VAL A 439 -18.73 -12.96 -47.48
CA VAL A 439 -18.31 -14.36 -47.49
C VAL A 439 -18.65 -14.91 -48.87
N ASP A 440 -17.64 -15.24 -49.66
CA ASP A 440 -17.84 -15.89 -50.95
C ASP A 440 -18.48 -17.27 -50.73
N GLU A 441 -19.72 -17.44 -51.19
CA GLU A 441 -20.42 -18.73 -51.18
C GLU A 441 -19.88 -19.64 -52.31
N GLU A 442 -18.92 -20.53 -52.04
CA GLU A 442 -18.58 -21.70 -52.88
C GLU A 442 -17.57 -22.60 -52.11
N VAL A 443 -17.61 -23.95 -52.04
CA VAL A 443 -18.55 -25.01 -52.46
C VAL A 443 -18.57 -26.10 -51.36
N SER A 444 -19.70 -26.80 -51.16
CA SER A 444 -19.83 -27.92 -50.22
C SER A 444 -19.56 -29.32 -50.82
N PRO A 445 -18.76 -30.19 -50.17
CA PRO A 445 -18.66 -31.63 -50.52
C PRO A 445 -19.66 -32.50 -49.74
N LEU A 446 -20.32 -33.45 -50.42
CA LEU A 446 -21.33 -34.35 -49.84
C LEU A 446 -20.75 -35.56 -49.06
N PRO A 447 -21.47 -36.12 -48.06
CA PRO A 447 -21.00 -37.20 -47.19
C PRO A 447 -21.20 -38.61 -47.77
N LYS A 448 -20.29 -39.56 -47.46
CA LYS A 448 -20.46 -41.00 -47.78
C LYS A 448 -19.90 -41.97 -46.71
N SER A 449 -20.83 -42.55 -45.96
CA SER A 449 -20.95 -43.94 -45.44
C SER A 449 -19.73 -44.76 -44.93
N HIS A 450 -19.97 -45.48 -43.83
CA HIS A 450 -19.11 -46.51 -43.21
C HIS A 450 -18.81 -47.74 -44.11
N ARG A 451 -17.76 -48.51 -43.74
CA ARG A 451 -17.91 -49.87 -43.15
C ARG A 451 -16.61 -50.44 -42.53
N MET A 452 -16.73 -50.87 -41.25
CA MET A 452 -16.15 -52.05 -40.56
C MET A 452 -14.66 -52.45 -40.77
N ALA A 453 -13.88 -52.93 -39.79
CA ALA A 453 -13.98 -53.10 -38.32
C ALA A 453 -12.54 -53.52 -37.83
N VAL A 454 -12.19 -54.19 -36.72
CA VAL A 454 -12.85 -54.98 -35.64
C VAL A 454 -11.95 -54.92 -34.38
N GLY A 455 -12.51 -55.06 -33.17
CA GLY A 455 -11.81 -55.78 -32.07
C GLY A 455 -11.55 -55.05 -30.75
N SER A 456 -12.51 -55.14 -29.82
CA SER A 456 -12.25 -55.11 -28.36
C SER A 456 -12.50 -56.51 -27.78
N PRO A 457 -11.90 -56.89 -26.65
CA PRO A 457 -12.53 -56.60 -25.34
C PRO A 457 -11.49 -56.21 -24.25
N SER A 458 -11.77 -55.36 -23.26
CA SER A 458 -12.78 -55.44 -22.20
C SER A 458 -12.70 -56.71 -21.31
N ARG A 459 -12.09 -56.60 -20.12
CA ARG A 459 -12.55 -57.32 -18.92
C ARG A 459 -12.01 -56.71 -17.62
N ARG A 460 -12.58 -57.16 -16.50
CA ARG A 460 -12.61 -56.50 -15.18
C ARG A 460 -12.27 -57.52 -14.08
N SER A 461 -11.74 -57.03 -12.94
CA SER A 461 -11.91 -57.59 -11.58
C SER A 461 -10.86 -58.53 -10.93
N THR A 462 -11.02 -58.66 -9.61
CA THR A 462 -10.55 -59.69 -8.63
C THR A 462 -9.06 -59.89 -8.29
N ARG A 463 -8.61 -59.16 -7.24
CA ARG A 463 -8.36 -59.66 -5.85
C ARG A 463 -7.88 -61.12 -5.64
N ILE A 464 -6.74 -61.32 -4.93
CA ILE A 464 -6.33 -62.39 -3.95
C ILE A 464 -4.78 -62.34 -3.81
N VAL A 465 -4.21 -61.79 -2.72
CA VAL A 465 -3.81 -62.39 -1.42
C VAL A 465 -2.41 -63.07 -1.41
N ALA A 466 -1.68 -62.76 -0.33
CA ALA A 466 -0.28 -63.01 0.04
C ALA A 466 0.35 -64.40 -0.18
N GLN A 467 1.70 -64.40 -0.20
CA GLN A 467 2.50 -65.37 0.57
C GLN A 467 3.82 -64.77 1.08
N LEU A 468 4.46 -65.41 2.08
CA LEU A 468 5.62 -64.89 2.82
C LEU A 468 6.93 -65.58 2.45
N SER A 469 8.07 -64.88 2.55
CA SER A 469 9.40 -65.48 2.77
C SER A 469 10.49 -64.49 3.24
N ASN A 470 10.49 -64.20 4.55
CA ASN A 470 11.74 -63.99 5.32
C ASN A 470 12.31 -65.38 5.72
N PRO A 471 13.52 -65.53 6.37
CA PRO A 471 14.50 -64.52 6.82
C PRO A 471 15.99 -64.84 6.47
N SER A 472 16.91 -63.90 6.74
CA SER A 472 18.18 -64.15 7.48
C SER A 472 18.88 -62.80 7.80
N SER A 473 19.14 -62.41 9.06
CA SER A 473 20.37 -62.64 9.86
C SER A 473 21.67 -62.04 9.25
N ARG A 474 22.59 -61.39 10.00
CA ARG A 474 22.71 -61.16 11.47
C ARG A 474 23.82 -60.14 11.80
N ALA A 475 23.60 -59.24 12.78
CA ALA A 475 24.63 -58.45 13.52
C ALA A 475 25.54 -57.51 12.65
N SER A 476 26.32 -56.54 13.13
CA SER A 476 26.63 -55.88 14.43
C SER A 476 27.39 -54.56 14.10
N SER A 477 27.53 -53.50 14.91
CA SER A 477 26.91 -53.04 16.16
C SER A 477 27.56 -51.70 16.58
N VAL A 478 26.90 -50.89 17.41
CA VAL A 478 27.47 -49.72 18.14
C VAL A 478 27.88 -48.48 17.29
N GLY A 479 27.17 -47.38 17.54
CA GLY A 479 27.48 -46.01 17.11
C GLY A 479 26.38 -45.08 17.65
N ARG A 480 26.73 -44.15 18.53
CA ARG A 480 25.77 -43.27 19.24
C ARG A 480 25.64 -41.91 18.56
N ASP A 481 24.44 -41.33 18.66
CA ASP A 481 24.08 -39.91 18.76
C ASP A 481 24.71 -38.91 17.75
N LEU A 482 23.98 -37.98 17.14
CA LEU A 482 22.84 -37.22 17.66
C LEU A 482 21.68 -37.14 16.64
N ARG A 483 20.43 -37.04 17.15
CA ARG A 483 19.27 -36.57 16.38
C ARG A 483 18.65 -35.38 17.09
N ILE A 484 18.81 -34.18 16.53
CA ILE A 484 17.99 -33.01 16.87
C ILE A 484 17.08 -32.74 15.67
N TRP A 485 15.81 -32.42 15.95
CA TRP A 485 14.74 -32.53 14.98
C TRP A 485 14.66 -31.32 14.04
N ARG A 486 14.37 -31.56 12.75
CA ARG A 486 13.78 -30.53 11.89
C ARG A 486 12.32 -30.35 12.32
N ALA A 487 11.96 -29.16 12.78
CA ALA A 487 10.59 -28.84 13.16
C ALA A 487 9.66 -28.93 11.93
N ARG A 488 8.47 -29.50 12.12
CA ARG A 488 7.35 -29.36 11.18
C ARG A 488 6.62 -28.04 11.47
N PRO A 489 5.93 -27.44 10.48
CA PRO A 489 4.95 -26.39 10.78
C PRO A 489 3.94 -26.89 11.81
N SER A 490 3.79 -26.17 12.92
CA SER A 490 2.85 -26.53 13.97
C SER A 490 1.46 -26.02 13.62
N TYR A 491 0.56 -26.94 13.29
CA TYR A 491 -0.87 -26.68 13.34
C TYR A 491 -1.30 -26.91 14.80
N ALA A 492 -1.71 -25.85 15.49
CA ALA A 492 -2.31 -26.00 16.81
C ALA A 492 -3.79 -26.36 16.63
N GLU A 493 -4.18 -27.54 17.08
CA GLU A 493 -5.59 -27.92 17.18
C GLU A 493 -6.23 -27.16 18.37
N PRO A 494 -7.54 -26.84 18.33
CA PRO A 494 -8.20 -26.15 19.43
C PRO A 494 -8.32 -27.09 20.64
N ASN A 495 -8.03 -26.59 21.84
CA ASN A 495 -8.35 -27.31 23.07
C ASN A 495 -9.87 -27.38 23.23
N THR A 496 -10.46 -28.57 23.07
CA THR A 496 -11.84 -28.88 23.45
C THR A 496 -11.87 -30.19 24.24
N ASP A 497 -11.25 -30.17 25.42
CA ASP A 497 -11.47 -31.15 26.48
C ASP A 497 -12.53 -30.58 27.43
N ASP A 498 -13.79 -30.87 27.16
CA ASP A 498 -14.87 -30.86 28.15
C ASP A 498 -15.59 -32.22 28.00
N GLU A 499 -15.43 -33.10 28.99
CA GLU A 499 -15.97 -34.46 28.97
C GLU A 499 -17.45 -34.46 29.36
N ASP A 500 -18.31 -35.08 28.56
CA ASP A 500 -19.48 -35.81 29.08
C ASP A 500 -19.92 -36.91 28.09
N LEU A 501 -20.29 -38.08 28.60
CA LEU A 501 -20.42 -39.32 27.82
C LEU A 501 -21.81 -39.97 27.90
N GLU A 502 -22.22 -40.52 26.75
CA GLU A 502 -23.18 -41.62 26.55
C GLU A 502 -24.60 -41.54 27.15
N ALA A 503 -25.61 -41.57 26.26
CA ALA A 503 -26.60 -42.66 26.25
C ALA A 503 -27.43 -42.68 24.94
N GLU A 504 -27.16 -43.64 24.05
CA GLU A 504 -28.11 -44.12 23.02
C GLU A 504 -29.07 -45.16 23.65
N PRO A 505 -30.28 -45.33 23.07
CA PRO A 505 -30.71 -46.70 22.80
C PRO A 505 -31.44 -46.89 21.44
N ASP A 506 -31.15 -48.02 20.79
CA ASP A 506 -31.79 -48.50 19.56
C ASP A 506 -33.33 -48.56 19.59
N GLY A 507 -33.97 -48.28 18.45
CA GLY A 507 -35.38 -48.56 18.19
C GLY A 507 -35.70 -48.49 16.69
N ALA A 508 -36.19 -49.59 16.10
CA ALA A 508 -36.31 -49.76 14.65
C ALA A 508 -37.77 -49.76 14.12
N ASP A 509 -37.90 -49.71 12.79
CA ASP A 509 -39.13 -49.72 11.96
C ASP A 509 -40.03 -48.46 12.08
N TYR A 510 -40.78 -48.02 11.05
CA TYR A 510 -41.33 -48.75 9.90
C TYR A 510 -41.63 -47.85 8.66
N SER A 511 -41.93 -48.48 7.51
CA SER A 511 -42.65 -47.99 6.30
C SER A 511 -41.96 -47.02 5.30
N THR A 512 -42.51 -47.02 4.07
CA THR A 512 -41.98 -46.36 2.86
C THR A 512 -43.06 -45.59 2.11
N SER A 513 -42.77 -44.34 1.71
CA SER A 513 -43.46 -43.58 0.64
C SER A 513 -42.50 -42.48 0.15
N SER A 514 -41.86 -42.61 -1.02
CA SER A 514 -42.42 -42.37 -2.37
C SER A 514 -42.72 -40.89 -2.64
N ASP A 515 -41.68 -40.20 -3.12
CA ASP A 515 -41.69 -39.25 -4.26
C ASP A 515 -42.82 -38.20 -4.34
N GLU A 516 -42.48 -36.94 -4.08
CA GLU A 516 -42.67 -35.86 -5.05
C GLU A 516 -41.73 -34.68 -4.72
N GLY A 517 -41.31 -33.92 -5.73
CA GLY A 517 -40.33 -32.84 -5.57
C GLY A 517 -40.99 -31.47 -5.43
N ASP A 518 -40.70 -30.75 -4.34
CA ASP A 518 -41.09 -29.34 -4.22
C ASP A 518 -40.05 -28.41 -4.87
N ALA A 519 -40.54 -27.34 -5.48
CA ALA A 519 -39.73 -26.39 -6.23
C ALA A 519 -39.09 -25.34 -5.29
N ARG A 520 -38.09 -24.62 -5.81
CA ARG A 520 -37.51 -23.47 -5.12
C ARG A 520 -38.59 -22.42 -4.84
N SER A 521 -39.02 -22.32 -3.58
CA SER A 521 -39.70 -21.13 -3.07
C SER A 521 -38.86 -19.88 -3.40
N PRO A 522 -39.42 -18.83 -4.03
CA PRO A 522 -38.69 -17.61 -4.25
C PRO A 522 -38.39 -16.98 -2.89
N THR A 523 -37.10 -16.89 -2.53
CA THR A 523 -36.66 -16.14 -1.35
C THR A 523 -37.15 -14.70 -1.48
N THR A 524 -38.06 -14.30 -0.61
CA THR A 524 -38.63 -12.94 -0.61
C THR A 524 -37.51 -11.93 -0.53
N THR A 525 -37.34 -11.14 -1.59
CA THR A 525 -36.35 -10.07 -1.66
C THR A 525 -36.62 -9.07 -0.56
N THR A 526 -35.70 -8.95 0.40
CA THR A 526 -35.66 -7.81 1.31
C THR A 526 -35.30 -6.58 0.47
N ASP A 527 -36.32 -5.74 0.27
CA ASP A 527 -36.40 -4.67 -0.74
C ASP A 527 -35.48 -3.49 -0.40
N GLY A 528 -34.17 -3.76 -0.48
CA GLY A 528 -33.10 -2.83 -0.20
C GLY A 528 -32.62 -2.12 -1.45
N PHE A 529 -32.23 -0.86 -1.31
CA PHE A 529 -31.74 -0.05 -2.41
C PHE A 529 -30.46 -0.63 -3.02
N ILE A 530 -30.49 -0.94 -4.32
CA ILE A 530 -29.31 -1.37 -5.09
C ILE A 530 -28.63 -0.13 -5.67
N GLN A 531 -27.41 0.14 -5.22
CA GLN A 531 -26.57 1.23 -5.68
C GLN A 531 -25.92 0.89 -7.04
N GLY A 532 -25.30 -0.29 -7.16
CA GLY A 532 -24.84 -0.86 -8.44
C GLY A 532 -23.87 -0.02 -9.27
N LEU A 533 -23.09 0.87 -8.64
CA LEU A 533 -22.16 1.79 -9.30
C LEU A 533 -20.68 1.52 -9.01
N CYS A 534 -20.31 0.62 -8.09
CA CYS A 534 -18.91 0.32 -7.80
C CYS A 534 -18.24 -0.49 -8.93
N ASP A 535 -17.09 -0.04 -9.40
CA ASP A 535 -16.27 -0.72 -10.40
C ASP A 535 -15.52 -1.95 -9.85
N THR A 536 -15.27 -1.97 -8.54
CA THR A 536 -14.73 -3.10 -7.77
C THR A 536 -15.39 -3.21 -6.39
N VAL A 537 -15.75 -4.43 -6.00
CA VAL A 537 -16.19 -4.78 -4.63
C VAL A 537 -15.44 -6.05 -4.22
N GLU A 538 -14.57 -5.95 -3.21
CA GLU A 538 -13.75 -7.05 -2.72
C GLU A 538 -13.87 -7.18 -1.20
N ILE A 539 -14.25 -8.37 -0.73
CA ILE A 539 -14.44 -8.69 0.69
C ILE A 539 -13.65 -9.95 1.03
N GLN A 540 -12.71 -9.83 1.97
CA GLN A 540 -11.87 -10.92 2.45
C GLN A 540 -12.10 -11.12 3.95
N LEU A 541 -12.73 -12.23 4.35
CA LEU A 541 -12.89 -12.63 5.76
C LEU A 541 -12.07 -13.90 6.03
N ASP A 542 -10.96 -13.78 6.76
CA ASP A 542 -10.01 -14.89 6.97
C ASP A 542 -9.24 -14.79 8.30
N ASN A 543 -8.71 -15.92 8.79
CA ASN A 543 -7.90 -16.00 10.01
C ASN A 543 -6.43 -16.39 9.71
N GLN A 544 -5.95 -16.13 8.50
CA GLN A 544 -4.51 -16.03 8.27
C GLN A 544 -3.93 -15.01 9.23
N LYS A 545 -3.09 -15.47 10.17
CA LYS A 545 -2.36 -14.58 11.08
C LYS A 545 -1.55 -13.58 10.26
N LEU A 546 -1.60 -12.31 10.66
CA LEU A 546 -0.77 -11.26 10.07
C LEU A 546 0.70 -11.57 10.28
N THR A 547 1.34 -12.15 9.29
CA THR A 547 2.81 -12.23 9.22
C THR A 547 3.35 -10.94 8.59
N GLU A 548 4.48 -10.46 9.11
CA GLU A 548 5.12 -9.24 8.60
C GLU A 548 5.57 -9.42 7.15
N ARG A 549 6.13 -10.59 6.83
CA ARG A 549 6.31 -11.10 5.48
C ARG A 549 5.26 -12.16 5.19
N ILE A 550 4.54 -12.02 4.09
CA ILE A 550 3.79 -13.10 3.45
C ILE A 550 4.73 -13.64 2.38
N TYR A 551 5.12 -14.91 2.48
CA TYR A 551 5.98 -15.54 1.48
C TYR A 551 5.11 -16.09 0.35
N ASP A 552 5.42 -15.73 -0.89
CA ASP A 552 4.79 -16.26 -2.10
C ASP A 552 5.62 -17.41 -2.70
N MET A 553 5.06 -18.16 -3.65
CA MET A 553 5.79 -19.20 -4.42
C MET A 553 7.08 -18.66 -5.04
N ASN A 554 7.12 -17.38 -5.42
CA ASN A 554 8.31 -16.72 -5.97
C ASN A 554 9.46 -16.59 -4.95
N ASP A 555 9.17 -16.48 -3.64
CA ASP A 555 10.21 -16.44 -2.59
C ASP A 555 10.85 -17.81 -2.30
N PHE A 556 10.30 -18.88 -2.91
CA PHE A 556 10.80 -20.27 -2.81
C PHE A 556 11.35 -20.80 -4.14
N MET A 557 11.48 -19.94 -5.17
CA MET A 557 12.25 -20.27 -6.36
C MET A 557 13.73 -20.07 -6.04
N ASP A 558 14.49 -21.16 -5.96
CA ASP A 558 15.95 -21.08 -5.94
C ASP A 558 16.41 -20.31 -7.19
N GLU A 559 17.15 -19.20 -7.01
CA GLU A 559 17.82 -18.53 -8.13
C GLU A 559 18.81 -19.52 -8.76
N SER A 560 18.46 -20.06 -9.92
CA SER A 560 19.27 -21.09 -10.59
C SER A 560 20.61 -20.49 -11.03
N ASN A 561 21.66 -20.73 -10.24
CA ASN A 561 23.03 -20.20 -10.38
C ASN A 561 23.41 -19.89 -11.84
N SER A 562 23.43 -18.60 -12.19
CA SER A 562 23.94 -18.12 -13.48
C SER A 562 25.43 -17.79 -13.40
N ASP A 563 26.22 -18.72 -12.83
CA ASP A 563 27.65 -18.54 -12.54
C ASP A 563 28.52 -19.75 -12.98
N ASP A 564 28.06 -20.49 -13.99
CA ASP A 564 28.83 -21.53 -14.70
C ASP A 564 29.46 -20.97 -15.99
N SER A 565 30.45 -20.08 -15.88
CA SER A 565 31.37 -19.76 -17.01
C SER A 565 32.68 -19.07 -16.56
N ALA A 566 33.48 -19.76 -15.74
CA ALA A 566 34.76 -19.24 -15.24
C ALA A 566 35.95 -20.23 -15.37
N ASP A 567 35.89 -21.16 -16.34
CA ASP A 567 37.00 -22.07 -16.62
C ASP A 567 38.08 -21.42 -17.50
N GLU A 568 39.24 -21.25 -16.87
CA GLU A 568 40.63 -21.32 -17.37
C GLU A 568 40.97 -21.01 -18.85
N ASP A 569 41.90 -20.08 -19.06
CA ASP A 569 43.01 -20.28 -19.99
C ASP A 569 44.34 -19.75 -19.38
N TYR A 570 45.44 -20.47 -19.60
CA TYR A 570 46.76 -20.25 -19.00
C TYR A 570 47.81 -20.22 -20.14
N GLY A 571 48.26 -19.04 -20.58
CA GLY A 571 49.01 -18.95 -21.84
C GLY A 571 49.96 -17.76 -22.04
N SER A 572 51.15 -17.83 -21.42
CA SER A 572 52.39 -17.06 -21.73
C SER A 572 52.38 -15.54 -21.54
#